data_AF-A0A0Q7PY05-F1
#
_entry.id   AF-A0A0Q7PY05-F1
#
_cell.length_a   1.000
_cell.length_b   1.000
_cell.length_c   1.000
_cell.angle_alpha   90.00
_cell.angle_beta   90.00
_cell.angle_gamma   90.00
#
_symmetry.space_group_name_H-M   'P 1'
#
loop_
_entity.id
_entity.type
_entity.pdbx_description
1 polymer ?
#
loop_
_entity_poly.entity_id
_entity_poly.type
_entity_poly.pdbx_seq_one_letter_code
_entity_poly.pdbx_strand_id
1 'polypeptide(L)'
;MMLSDKTIKNIAVWFLVLIGGGLLTGWAYAVKTSWQNEERLAEVSSDLKSIKRSLIRISIKTNPNDPTVATDLLSGTAVEQGIGHFKAGEFPAAYAAWSSAAKSGDGDAAFAIFTATAALQEKARDPSVPAAERKTAAAAILTAPQVVERNGKFVLKGGN
;
A
#
# COMPACT_ATOMS: atom_id res chain seq x y z
N MET A 1 -0.71 -2.03 71.63
CA MET A 1 -0.65 -3.46 71.25
C MET A 1 0.43 -3.57 70.17
N MET A 2 1.64 -4.01 70.50
CA MET A 2 2.73 -4.17 69.53
C MET A 2 2.48 -5.45 68.71
N LEU A 3 2.44 -5.32 67.38
CA LEU A 3 2.32 -6.46 66.47
C LEU A 3 3.59 -7.33 66.59
N SER A 4 3.39 -8.66 66.66
CA SER A 4 4.48 -9.64 66.72
C SER A 4 5.32 -9.60 65.44
N ASP A 5 6.63 -9.77 65.59
CA ASP A 5 7.62 -9.73 64.51
C ASP A 5 7.33 -10.76 63.39
N LYS A 6 6.67 -11.87 63.73
CA LYS A 6 6.17 -12.86 62.76
C LYS A 6 5.02 -12.31 61.89
N THR A 7 4.14 -11.52 62.48
CA THR A 7 3.01 -10.89 61.78
C THR A 7 3.51 -9.82 60.81
N ILE A 8 4.53 -9.06 61.20
CA ILE A 8 5.17 -8.03 60.36
C ILE A 8 5.84 -8.67 59.14
N LYS A 9 6.59 -9.77 59.32
CA LYS A 9 7.20 -10.51 58.20
C LYS A 9 6.18 -11.08 57.22
N ASN A 10 5.11 -11.70 57.72
CA ASN A 10 4.06 -12.22 56.83
C ASN A 10 3.39 -11.11 56.03
N ILE A 11 3.06 -9.97 56.66
CA ILE A 11 2.47 -8.81 55.97
C ILE A 11 3.42 -8.28 54.88
N ALA A 12 4.71 -8.16 55.17
CA ALA A 12 5.71 -7.71 54.20
C ALA A 12 5.84 -8.66 52.99
N VAL A 13 5.80 -9.98 53.22
CA VAL A 13 5.84 -10.97 52.14
C VAL A 13 4.58 -10.88 51.27
N TRP A 14 3.40 -10.75 51.86
CA TRP A 14 2.15 -10.58 51.12
C TRP A 14 2.13 -9.27 50.30
N PHE A 15 2.66 -8.18 50.84
CA PHE A 15 2.84 -6.93 50.10
C PHE A 15 3.78 -7.08 48.90
N LEU A 16 4.91 -7.76 49.06
CA LEU A 16 5.85 -8.02 47.96
C LEU A 16 5.24 -8.90 46.86
N VAL A 17 4.45 -9.91 47.22
CA VAL A 17 3.73 -10.76 46.25
C VAL A 17 2.68 -9.97 45.49
N LEU A 18 1.94 -9.07 46.16
CA LEU A 18 0.96 -8.19 45.52
C LEU A 18 1.62 -7.19 44.55
N ILE A 19 2.74 -6.58 44.95
CA ILE A 19 3.49 -5.65 44.09
C ILE A 19 4.08 -6.39 42.89
N GLY A 20 4.70 -7.56 43.09
CA GLY A 20 5.26 -8.39 42.02
C GLY A 20 4.19 -8.91 41.05
N GLY A 21 3.06 -9.39 41.57
CA GLY A 21 1.93 -9.86 40.77
C GLY A 21 1.25 -8.76 39.95
N GLY A 22 1.09 -7.57 40.54
CA GLY A 22 0.54 -6.39 39.86
C GLY A 22 1.45 -5.85 38.75
N LEU A 23 2.76 -5.83 38.98
CA LEU A 23 3.74 -5.43 37.95
C LEU A 23 3.74 -6.40 36.77
N LEU A 24 3.74 -7.72 37.01
CA LEU A 24 3.73 -8.71 35.92
C LEU A 24 2.43 -8.68 35.09
N THR A 25 1.28 -8.46 35.72
CA THR A 25 0.00 -8.32 35.00
C THR A 25 -0.07 -7.02 34.19
N GLY A 26 0.45 -5.91 34.71
CA GLY A 26 0.54 -4.65 33.97
C GLY A 26 1.44 -4.76 32.73
N TRP A 27 2.57 -5.45 32.83
CA TRP A 27 3.48 -5.69 31.70
C TRP A 27 2.88 -6.64 30.67
N ALA A 28 2.26 -7.74 31.10
CA ALA A 28 1.58 -8.66 30.19
C ALA A 28 0.40 -8.01 29.44
N TYR A 29 -0.35 -7.14 30.12
CA TYR A 29 -1.43 -6.38 29.49
C TYR A 29 -0.90 -5.38 28.46
N ALA A 30 0.14 -4.60 28.81
CA ALA A 30 0.78 -3.64 27.90
C ALA A 30 1.33 -4.32 26.63
N VAL A 31 2.02 -5.46 26.79
CA VAL A 31 2.49 -6.28 25.67
C VAL A 31 1.29 -6.75 24.84
N LYS A 32 0.26 -7.35 25.44
CA LYS A 32 -0.91 -7.82 24.68
C LYS A 32 -1.61 -6.70 23.89
N THR A 33 -1.75 -5.51 24.46
CA THR A 33 -2.35 -4.36 23.76
C THR A 33 -1.46 -3.81 22.65
N SER A 34 -0.12 -3.86 22.80
CA SER A 34 0.80 -3.41 21.73
C SER A 34 0.69 -4.27 20.47
N TRP A 35 0.57 -5.60 20.62
CA TRP A 35 0.41 -6.53 19.50
C TRP A 35 -0.93 -6.34 18.79
N GLN A 36 -2.01 -6.15 19.56
CA GLN A 36 -3.33 -5.84 18.99
C GLN A 36 -3.35 -4.50 18.26
N ASN A 37 -2.58 -3.51 18.73
CA ASN A 37 -2.44 -2.24 18.01
C ASN A 37 -1.60 -2.39 16.74
N GLU A 38 -0.53 -3.18 16.76
CA GLU A 38 0.27 -3.46 15.56
C GLU A 38 -0.55 -4.20 14.49
N GLU A 39 -1.33 -5.21 14.89
CA GLU A 39 -2.24 -5.92 13.98
C GLU A 39 -3.29 -4.99 13.36
N ARG A 40 -3.93 -4.13 14.17
CA ARG A 40 -4.90 -3.14 13.67
C ARG A 40 -4.26 -2.10 12.75
N LEU A 41 -3.05 -1.65 13.06
CA LEU A 41 -2.31 -0.72 12.20
C LEU A 41 -1.91 -1.40 10.88
N ALA A 42 -1.53 -2.67 10.92
CA ALA A 42 -1.23 -3.45 9.72
C ALA A 42 -2.49 -3.65 8.85
N GLU A 43 -3.63 -3.93 9.45
CA GLU A 43 -4.93 -4.05 8.77
C GLU A 43 -5.34 -2.73 8.11
N VAL A 44 -5.32 -1.61 8.85
CA VAL A 44 -5.63 -0.27 8.32
C VAL A 44 -4.65 0.12 7.21
N SER A 45 -3.35 -0.19 7.36
CA SER A 45 -2.36 0.04 6.31
C SER A 45 -2.63 -0.79 5.05
N SER A 46 -3.12 -2.02 5.20
CA SER A 46 -3.49 -2.89 4.09
C SER A 46 -4.71 -2.35 3.35
N ASP A 47 -5.73 -1.93 4.09
CA ASP A 47 -6.95 -1.34 3.53
C ASP A 47 -6.67 -0.05 2.76
N LEU A 48 -5.86 0.84 3.33
CA LEU A 48 -5.43 2.07 2.65
C LEU A 48 -4.70 1.78 1.33
N LYS A 49 -3.84 0.75 1.33
CA LYS A 49 -3.15 0.31 0.10
C LYS A 49 -4.12 -0.24 -0.93
N SER A 50 -5.12 -1.01 -0.51
CA SER A 50 -6.18 -1.54 -1.37
C SER A 50 -7.03 -0.42 -2.00
N ILE A 51 -7.38 0.59 -1.21
CA ILE A 51 -8.11 1.78 -1.67
C ILE A 51 -7.30 2.55 -2.71
N LYS A 52 -6.01 2.84 -2.43
CA LYS A 52 -5.12 3.51 -3.39
C LYS A 52 -5.01 2.75 -4.71
N ARG A 53 -4.81 1.43 -4.66
CA ARG A 53 -4.77 0.58 -5.87
C ARG A 53 -6.09 0.64 -6.65
N SER A 54 -7.22 0.67 -5.96
CA SER A 54 -8.54 0.80 -6.60
C SER A 54 -8.68 2.15 -7.32
N LEU A 55 -8.22 3.24 -6.69
CA LEU A 55 -8.23 4.58 -7.29
C LEU A 55 -7.30 4.69 -8.51
N ILE A 56 -6.11 4.08 -8.47
CA ILE A 56 -5.21 3.99 -9.64
C ILE A 56 -5.93 3.29 -10.80
N ARG A 57 -6.59 2.15 -10.51
CA ARG A 57 -7.30 1.38 -11.53
C ARG A 57 -8.45 2.17 -12.15
N ILE A 58 -9.26 2.82 -11.32
CA ILE A 58 -10.35 3.69 -11.79
C ILE A 58 -9.78 4.79 -12.67
N SER A 59 -8.75 5.50 -12.20
CA SER A 59 -8.13 6.60 -12.95
C SER A 59 -7.56 6.21 -14.31
N ILE A 60 -7.10 4.98 -14.46
CA ILE A 60 -6.53 4.45 -15.71
C ILE A 60 -7.62 3.87 -16.64
N LYS A 61 -8.55 3.09 -16.08
CA LYS A 61 -9.52 2.31 -16.88
C LYS A 61 -10.81 3.04 -17.16
N THR A 62 -11.21 3.97 -16.29
CA THR A 62 -12.45 4.72 -16.45
C THR A 62 -12.16 6.20 -16.60
N ASN A 63 -13.09 6.91 -17.25
CA ASN A 63 -13.11 8.36 -17.20
C ASN A 63 -14.10 8.75 -16.08
N PRO A 64 -13.64 8.86 -14.82
CA PRO A 64 -14.54 9.23 -13.72
C PRO A 64 -15.21 10.57 -14.01
N ASN A 65 -16.49 10.70 -13.65
CA ASN A 65 -17.24 11.95 -13.80
C ASN A 65 -16.56 13.13 -13.10
N ASP A 66 -15.86 12.85 -12.00
CA ASP A 66 -14.94 13.79 -11.37
C ASP A 66 -13.54 13.16 -11.24
N PRO A 67 -12.58 13.53 -12.09
CA PRO A 67 -11.23 13.01 -12.03
C PRO A 67 -10.42 13.54 -10.85
N THR A 68 -10.84 14.64 -10.20
CA THR A 68 -10.06 15.24 -9.11
C THR A 68 -10.13 14.42 -7.83
N VAL A 69 -11.25 13.73 -7.58
CA VAL A 69 -11.42 12.85 -6.41
C VAL A 69 -10.39 11.72 -6.40
N ALA A 70 -10.09 11.15 -7.56
CA ALA A 70 -9.12 10.08 -7.65
C ALA A 70 -7.68 10.61 -7.60
N THR A 71 -7.39 11.81 -8.12
CA THR A 71 -6.06 12.42 -8.05
C THR A 71 -5.72 12.95 -6.66
N ASP A 72 -6.65 13.61 -5.96
CA ASP A 72 -6.42 14.19 -4.63
C ASP A 72 -6.16 13.13 -3.55
N LEU A 73 -6.73 11.93 -3.75
CA LEU A 73 -6.54 10.78 -2.85
C LEU A 73 -5.29 9.94 -3.18
N LEU A 74 -4.71 10.12 -4.37
CA LEU A 74 -3.45 9.48 -4.77
C LEU A 74 -2.28 10.37 -4.35
N SER A 75 -1.81 10.15 -3.12
CA SER A 75 -0.78 10.96 -2.45
C SER A 75 0.65 10.83 -3.03
N GLY A 76 0.83 10.73 -4.35
CA GLY A 76 2.12 10.48 -4.99
C GLY A 76 2.28 11.26 -6.30
N THR A 77 3.17 12.25 -6.31
CA THR A 77 3.42 13.13 -7.47
C THR A 77 3.75 12.36 -8.75
N ALA A 78 4.52 11.28 -8.65
CA ALA A 78 4.88 10.46 -9.81
C ALA A 78 3.69 9.64 -10.35
N VAL A 79 2.82 9.14 -9.47
CA VAL A 79 1.64 8.37 -9.88
C VAL A 79 0.65 9.29 -10.59
N GLU A 80 0.38 10.46 -10.01
CA GLU A 80 -0.50 11.48 -10.55
C GLU A 80 -0.01 12.00 -11.91
N GLN A 81 1.26 12.42 -11.99
CA GLN A 81 1.88 12.87 -13.24
C GLN A 81 1.79 11.80 -14.33
N GLY A 82 2.12 10.55 -13.99
CA GLY A 82 2.03 9.47 -14.96
C GLY A 82 0.59 9.18 -15.41
N ILE A 83 -0.41 9.30 -14.53
CA ILE A 83 -1.83 9.20 -14.90
C ILE A 83 -2.21 10.33 -15.86
N GLY A 84 -1.74 11.56 -15.61
CA GLY A 84 -1.94 12.70 -16.50
C GLY A 84 -1.41 12.43 -17.91
N HIS A 85 -0.14 12.03 -18.02
CA HIS A 85 0.47 11.64 -19.30
C HIS A 85 -0.26 10.47 -19.97
N PHE A 86 -0.70 9.48 -19.19
CA PHE A 86 -1.40 8.31 -19.73
C PHE A 86 -2.75 8.69 -20.34
N LYS A 87 -3.52 9.56 -19.67
CA LYS A 87 -4.80 10.08 -20.17
C LYS A 87 -4.62 10.95 -21.41
N ALA A 88 -3.50 11.68 -21.50
CA ALA A 88 -3.14 12.46 -22.69
C ALA A 88 -2.66 11.60 -23.87
N GLY A 89 -2.47 10.28 -23.69
CA GLY A 89 -1.93 9.38 -24.70
C GLY A 89 -0.40 9.41 -24.81
N GLU A 90 0.28 10.12 -23.91
CA GLU A 90 1.74 10.23 -23.83
C GLU A 90 2.34 9.05 -23.07
N PHE A 91 2.08 7.83 -23.55
CA PHE A 91 2.43 6.58 -22.84
C PHE A 91 3.92 6.48 -22.44
N PRO A 92 4.91 6.89 -23.27
CA PRO A 92 6.31 6.85 -22.86
C PRO A 92 6.61 7.76 -21.65
N ALA A 93 5.99 8.95 -21.60
CA ALA A 93 6.16 9.87 -20.47
C ALA A 93 5.51 9.32 -19.20
N ALA A 94 4.31 8.72 -19.33
CA ALA A 94 3.65 8.04 -18.22
C ALA A 94 4.51 6.92 -17.62
N TYR A 95 5.03 6.05 -18.47
CA TYR A 95 5.90 4.96 -18.04
C TYR A 95 7.22 5.45 -17.46
N ALA A 96 7.81 6.54 -17.97
CA ALA A 96 9.03 7.12 -17.41
C ALA A 96 8.80 7.64 -15.98
N ALA A 97 7.72 8.39 -15.75
CA ALA A 97 7.36 8.92 -14.44
C ALA A 97 7.19 7.79 -13.40
N TRP A 98 6.40 6.77 -13.74
CA TRP A 98 6.19 5.64 -12.84
C TRP A 98 7.44 4.78 -12.67
N SER A 99 8.24 4.58 -13.72
CA SER A 99 9.46 3.75 -13.62
C SER A 99 10.48 4.34 -12.67
N SER A 100 10.65 5.67 -12.67
CA SER A 100 11.58 6.35 -11.78
C SER A 100 11.20 6.13 -10.31
N ALA A 101 9.91 6.29 -9.99
CA ALA A 101 9.39 6.05 -8.64
C ALA A 101 9.46 4.56 -8.26
N ALA A 102 9.07 3.66 -9.16
CA ALA A 102 9.10 2.22 -8.92
C ALA A 102 10.52 1.68 -8.69
N LYS A 103 11.54 2.22 -9.39
CA LYS A 103 12.96 1.90 -9.12
C LYS A 103 13.41 2.31 -7.72
N SER A 104 12.76 3.31 -7.13
CA SER A 104 13.03 3.79 -5.77
C SER A 104 12.23 3.04 -4.69
N GLY A 105 11.48 1.99 -5.08
CA GLY A 105 10.70 1.16 -4.17
C GLY A 105 9.21 1.52 -4.07
N ASP A 106 8.72 2.45 -4.88
CA ASP A 106 7.30 2.81 -4.91
C ASP A 106 6.45 1.70 -5.58
N GLY A 107 5.79 0.90 -4.74
CA GLY A 107 4.92 -0.18 -5.19
C GLY A 107 3.61 0.28 -5.84
N ASP A 108 3.17 1.51 -5.60
CA ASP A 108 1.96 2.08 -6.23
C ASP A 108 2.29 2.52 -7.66
N ALA A 109 3.47 3.10 -7.89
CA ALA A 109 3.96 3.38 -9.24
C ALA A 109 4.17 2.10 -10.06
N ALA A 110 4.73 1.04 -9.46
CA ALA A 110 4.85 -0.26 -10.12
C ALA A 110 3.46 -0.85 -10.45
N PHE A 111 2.49 -0.72 -9.54
CA PHE A 111 1.12 -1.16 -9.77
C PHE A 111 0.41 -0.34 -10.87
N ALA A 112 0.69 0.96 -10.98
CA ALA A 112 0.19 1.80 -12.07
C ALA A 112 0.70 1.32 -13.43
N ILE A 113 1.99 0.99 -13.56
CA ILE A 113 2.55 0.40 -14.79
C ILE A 113 1.85 -0.91 -15.15
N PHE A 114 1.65 -1.81 -14.17
CA PHE A 114 0.95 -3.08 -14.38
C PHE A 114 -0.48 -2.84 -14.90
N THR A 115 -1.21 -1.94 -14.25
CA THR A 115 -2.61 -1.65 -14.56
C THR A 115 -2.78 -0.96 -15.92
N ALA A 116 -1.93 0.02 -16.22
CA ALA A 116 -1.87 0.72 -17.50
C ALA A 116 -1.59 -0.24 -18.66
N THR A 117 -0.63 -1.15 -18.47
CA THR A 117 -0.28 -2.15 -19.50
C THR A 117 -1.43 -3.11 -19.75
N ALA A 118 -2.12 -3.57 -18.69
CA ALA A 118 -3.30 -4.41 -18.84
C ALA A 118 -4.45 -3.68 -19.58
N ALA A 119 -4.69 -2.41 -19.24
CA ALA A 119 -5.70 -1.59 -19.93
C ALA A 119 -5.38 -1.39 -21.41
N LEU A 120 -4.12 -1.15 -21.78
CA LEU A 120 -3.69 -1.06 -23.17
C LEU A 120 -3.80 -2.40 -23.90
N GLN A 121 -3.53 -3.52 -23.23
CA GLN A 121 -3.69 -4.86 -23.82
C GLN A 121 -5.17 -5.15 -24.14
N GLU A 122 -6.08 -4.79 -23.23
CA GLU A 122 -7.53 -4.84 -23.46
C GLU A 122 -7.88 -3.96 -24.66
N LYS A 123 -7.45 -2.70 -24.67
CA LYS A 123 -7.70 -1.75 -25.77
C LYS A 123 -7.18 -2.23 -27.12
N ALA A 124 -5.99 -2.82 -27.16
CA ALA A 124 -5.38 -3.34 -28.40
C ALA A 124 -6.13 -4.54 -28.99
N ARG A 125 -6.85 -5.29 -28.16
CA ARG A 125 -7.61 -6.49 -28.56
C ARG A 125 -9.09 -6.22 -28.83
N ASP A 126 -9.61 -5.09 -28.38
CA ASP A 126 -11.01 -4.73 -28.52
C ASP A 126 -11.38 -4.37 -29.97
N PRO A 127 -12.21 -5.16 -30.68
CA PRO A 127 -12.57 -4.89 -32.06
C PRO A 127 -13.42 -3.62 -32.24
N SER A 128 -14.03 -3.09 -31.18
CA SER A 128 -14.81 -1.84 -31.21
C SER A 128 -13.94 -0.58 -31.24
N VAL A 129 -12.65 -0.71 -30.88
CA VAL A 129 -11.69 0.41 -30.87
C VAL A 129 -11.10 0.64 -32.27
N PRO A 130 -10.98 1.89 -32.74
CA PRO A 130 -10.37 2.21 -34.02
C PRO A 130 -8.99 1.58 -34.21
N ALA A 131 -8.71 1.07 -35.41
CA ALA A 131 -7.45 0.36 -35.71
C ALA A 131 -6.20 1.21 -35.42
N ALA A 132 -6.26 2.53 -35.64
CA ALA A 132 -5.19 3.45 -35.31
C ALA A 132 -4.89 3.47 -33.80
N GLU A 133 -5.92 3.57 -32.97
CA GLU A 133 -5.78 3.55 -31.51
C GLU A 133 -5.27 2.21 -30.98
N ARG A 134 -5.73 1.10 -31.57
CA ARG A 134 -5.21 -0.24 -31.25
C ARG A 134 -3.73 -0.38 -31.56
N LYS A 135 -3.29 0.19 -32.69
CA LYS A 135 -1.87 0.18 -33.08
C LYS A 135 -1.03 1.03 -32.13
N THR A 136 -1.52 2.19 -31.70
CA THR A 136 -0.85 3.02 -30.69
C THR A 136 -0.75 2.28 -29.34
N ALA A 137 -1.82 1.61 -28.91
CA ALA A 137 -1.81 0.80 -27.70
C ALA A 137 -0.81 -0.36 -27.80
N ALA A 138 -0.77 -1.06 -28.93
CA ALA A 138 0.21 -2.12 -29.19
C ALA A 138 1.66 -1.63 -29.15
N ALA A 139 1.94 -0.46 -29.74
CA ALA A 139 3.25 0.15 -29.71
C ALA A 139 3.67 0.53 -28.27
N ALA A 140 2.75 1.10 -27.49
CA ALA A 140 3.00 1.48 -26.11
C ALA A 140 3.33 0.26 -25.21
N ILE A 141 2.64 -0.86 -25.40
CA ILE A 141 2.90 -2.11 -24.66
C ILE A 141 4.34 -2.62 -24.89
N LEU A 142 4.89 -2.46 -26.09
CA LEU A 142 6.26 -2.90 -26.39
C LEU A 142 7.31 -2.11 -25.62
N THR A 143 7.01 -0.84 -25.30
CA THR A 143 7.88 0.04 -24.52
C THR A 143 7.62 -0.03 -23.01
N ALA A 144 6.60 -0.78 -22.59
CA ALA A 144 6.20 -0.84 -21.19
C ALA A 144 7.25 -1.57 -20.33
N PRO A 145 7.62 -1.01 -19.16
CA PRO A 145 8.46 -1.70 -18.19
C PRO A 145 7.78 -2.99 -17.71
N GLN A 146 8.55 -4.07 -17.55
CA GLN A 146 8.00 -5.31 -17.01
C GLN A 146 7.85 -5.20 -15.49
N VAL A 147 6.66 -5.51 -14.99
CA VAL A 147 6.35 -5.53 -13.55
C VAL A 147 6.06 -6.97 -13.14
N VAL A 148 6.55 -7.36 -11.97
CA VAL A 148 6.26 -8.65 -11.35
C VAL A 148 5.73 -8.44 -9.94
N GLU A 149 4.82 -9.31 -9.51
CA GLU A 149 4.36 -9.34 -8.13
C GLU A 149 5.26 -10.28 -7.32
N ARG A 150 5.87 -9.75 -6.24
CA ARG A 150 6.67 -10.51 -5.27
C ARG A 150 6.15 -10.22 -3.87
N ASN A 151 5.74 -11.25 -3.14
CA ASN A 151 5.24 -11.11 -1.76
C ASN A 151 4.12 -10.05 -1.61
N GLY A 152 3.17 -9.98 -2.55
CA GLY A 152 2.08 -8.99 -2.53
C GLY A 152 2.48 -7.55 -2.88
N LYS A 153 3.72 -7.33 -3.32
CA LYS A 153 4.27 -6.05 -3.79
C LYS A 153 4.57 -6.11 -5.28
N PHE A 154 4.19 -5.06 -6.00
CA PHE A 154 4.54 -4.90 -7.41
C PHE A 154 5.92 -4.25 -7.48
N VAL A 155 6.82 -4.84 -8.26
CA VAL A 155 8.18 -4.34 -8.47
C VAL A 155 8.57 -4.45 -9.94
N LEU A 156 9.49 -3.60 -10.40
CA LEU A 156 10.04 -3.74 -11.74
C LEU A 156 10.89 -5.00 -11.84
N LYS A 157 10.76 -5.74 -12.94
CA LYS A 157 11.59 -6.91 -13.23
C LYS A 157 13.03 -6.44 -13.44
N GLY A 158 13.92 -6.81 -12.52
CA GLY A 158 15.31 -6.35 -12.49
C GLY A 158 15.59 -5.16 -11.56
N GLY A 159 14.58 -4.65 -10.85
CA GLY A 159 14.77 -3.81 -9.66
C GLY A 159 15.03 -4.66 -8.43
N ASN A 160 15.90 -4.19 -7.54
CA ASN A 160 16.20 -4.82 -6.24
C ASN A 160 14.99 -4.79 -5.30
#